data_AF-A0A2D9CGI4-F1
#
_entry.id   AF-A0A2D9CGI4-F1
#
_cell.length_a   1.000
_cell.length_b   1.000
_cell.length_c   1.000
_cell.angle_alpha   90.00
_cell.angle_beta   90.00
_cell.angle_gamma   90.00
#
_symmetry.space_group_name_H-M   'P 1'
#
loop_
_entity.id
_entity.type
_entity.pdbx_description
1 polymer ?
#
loop_
_entity_poly.entity_id
_entity_poly.type
_entity_poly.pdbx_seq_one_letter_code
_entity_poly.pdbx_strand_id
1 'polypeptide(L)'
;MPETKPGFDSPAPSKRLDAIVQASELEDIESLVKLVEKLRSHAPAERMFAIRSLEIRTGQTLGYDHAAEHWQRIEAYNRWLEWLNDQGITTPEDMQPVELPETSSEATGEKQPIEPEQP
;
A
#
# COMPACT_ATOMS: atom_id res chain seq x y z
N MET A 1 2.58 -20.19 -25.51
CA MET A 1 1.22 -19.64 -25.27
C MET A 1 1.41 -18.47 -24.32
N PRO A 2 0.96 -17.24 -24.61
CA PRO A 2 1.04 -16.16 -23.63
C PRO A 2 0.05 -16.48 -22.50
N GLU A 3 0.55 -16.68 -21.29
CA GLU A 3 -0.23 -16.98 -20.10
C GLU A 3 -0.89 -15.67 -19.64
N THR A 4 -1.99 -15.28 -20.27
CA THR A 4 -2.87 -14.24 -19.74
C THR A 4 -3.44 -14.75 -18.42
N LYS A 5 -2.72 -14.57 -17.30
CA LYS A 5 -3.19 -14.93 -15.95
C LYS A 5 -4.47 -14.13 -15.68
N PRO A 6 -5.67 -14.72 -15.82
CA PRO A 6 -6.91 -14.00 -15.60
C PRO A 6 -7.10 -13.94 -14.09
N GLY A 7 -7.00 -12.76 -13.50
CA GLY A 7 -7.23 -12.63 -12.07
C GLY A 7 -7.17 -11.21 -11.59
N PHE A 8 -5.97 -10.67 -11.44
CA PHE A 8 -5.75 -9.37 -10.82
C PHE A 8 -6.15 -8.16 -11.69
N ASP A 9 -6.09 -8.29 -13.02
CA ASP A 9 -6.37 -7.20 -13.96
C ASP A 9 -7.70 -7.39 -14.72
N SER A 10 -8.55 -8.32 -14.24
CA SER A 10 -9.85 -8.56 -14.86
C SER A 10 -10.72 -7.30 -14.79
N PRO A 11 -11.47 -6.94 -15.85
CA PRO A 11 -12.43 -5.82 -15.78
C PRO A 11 -13.56 -6.08 -14.78
N ALA A 12 -13.87 -7.35 -14.49
CA ALA A 12 -14.89 -7.74 -13.54
C ALA A 12 -14.35 -7.65 -12.09
N PRO A 13 -14.94 -6.82 -11.20
CA PRO A 13 -14.48 -6.68 -9.82
C PRO A 13 -14.44 -8.00 -9.06
N SER A 14 -15.47 -8.85 -9.21
CA SER A 14 -15.53 -10.16 -8.56
C SER A 14 -14.36 -11.07 -8.94
N LYS A 15 -13.90 -11.02 -10.20
CA LYS A 15 -12.76 -11.83 -10.67
C LYS A 15 -11.43 -11.37 -10.08
N ARG A 16 -11.29 -10.07 -9.78
CA ARG A 16 -10.12 -9.54 -9.07
C ARG A 16 -10.10 -10.00 -7.62
N LEU A 17 -11.26 -9.97 -6.94
CA LEU A 17 -11.38 -10.47 -5.58
C LEU A 17 -11.10 -11.97 -5.50
N ASP A 18 -11.64 -12.77 -6.42
CA ASP A 18 -11.37 -14.21 -6.50
C ASP A 18 -9.86 -14.50 -6.63
N ALA A 19 -9.14 -13.69 -7.40
CA ALA A 19 -7.71 -13.84 -7.60
C ALA A 19 -6.89 -13.44 -6.36
N ILE A 20 -7.30 -12.37 -5.65
CA ILE A 20 -6.67 -11.96 -4.39
C ILE A 20 -6.84 -13.05 -3.32
N VAL A 21 -8.01 -13.70 -3.26
CA VAL A 21 -8.27 -14.80 -2.33
C VAL A 21 -7.43 -16.02 -2.70
N GLN A 22 -7.42 -16.42 -3.97
CA GLN A 22 -6.59 -17.56 -4.43
C GLN A 22 -5.10 -17.34 -4.14
N ALA A 23 -4.59 -16.12 -4.33
CA ALA A 23 -3.20 -15.80 -4.03
C ALA A 23 -2.81 -15.90 -2.55
N SER A 24 -3.77 -15.93 -1.62
CA SER A 24 -3.49 -16.18 -0.20
C SER A 24 -3.07 -17.63 0.07
N GLU A 25 -3.53 -18.57 -0.76
CA GLU A 25 -3.23 -20.00 -0.64
C GLU A 25 -1.98 -20.40 -1.43
N LEU A 26 -1.50 -19.51 -2.31
CA LEU A 26 -0.32 -19.77 -3.14
C LEU A 26 0.97 -19.39 -2.39
N GLU A 27 1.96 -20.29 -2.42
CA GLU A 27 3.27 -20.10 -1.80
C GLU A 27 4.30 -19.44 -2.75
N ASP A 28 3.88 -18.84 -3.86
CA ASP A 28 4.78 -18.27 -4.86
C ASP A 28 5.06 -16.76 -4.67
N ILE A 29 6.29 -16.34 -4.92
CA ILE A 29 6.75 -14.96 -4.71
C ILE A 29 5.98 -13.96 -5.59
N GLU A 30 5.61 -14.34 -6.81
CA GLU A 30 4.91 -13.46 -7.75
C GLU A 30 3.53 -13.04 -7.23
N SER A 31 2.78 -13.99 -6.66
CA SER A 31 1.49 -13.74 -6.01
C SER A 31 1.66 -12.85 -4.77
N LEU A 32 2.76 -12.98 -4.02
CA LEU A 32 3.03 -12.13 -2.85
C LEU A 32 3.22 -10.67 -3.28
N VAL A 33 4.04 -10.45 -4.30
CA VAL A 33 4.28 -9.13 -4.88
C VAL A 33 2.98 -8.51 -5.40
N LYS A 34 2.15 -9.30 -6.12
CA LYS A 34 0.85 -8.85 -6.61
C LYS A 34 -0.12 -8.47 -5.50
N LEU A 35 -0.13 -9.22 -4.39
CA LEU A 35 -0.95 -8.87 -3.23
C LEU A 35 -0.54 -7.52 -2.62
N VAL A 36 0.77 -7.30 -2.47
CA VAL A 36 1.31 -6.00 -2.00
C VAL A 36 0.92 -4.88 -2.95
N GLU A 37 1.03 -5.08 -4.27
CA GLU A 37 0.57 -4.11 -5.29
C GLU A 37 -0.90 -3.72 -5.10
N LYS A 38 -1.78 -4.70 -4.80
CA LYS A 38 -3.22 -4.43 -4.61
C LYS A 38 -3.55 -3.64 -3.35
N LEU A 39 -2.62 -3.46 -2.41
CA LEU A 39 -2.79 -2.50 -1.32
C LEU A 39 -2.93 -1.06 -1.83
N ARG A 40 -2.34 -0.72 -2.99
CA ARG A 40 -2.49 0.60 -3.60
C ARG A 40 -3.77 0.76 -4.44
N SER A 41 -4.61 -0.27 -4.54
CA SER A 41 -5.84 -0.20 -5.33
C SER A 41 -6.78 0.90 -4.81
N HIS A 42 -7.42 1.63 -5.73
CA HIS A 42 -8.44 2.62 -5.37
C HIS A 42 -9.73 1.95 -4.84
N ALA A 43 -9.94 0.66 -5.11
CA ALA A 43 -11.10 -0.08 -4.65
C ALA A 43 -10.96 -0.50 -3.17
N PRO A 44 -11.84 -0.05 -2.25
CA PRO A 44 -11.75 -0.40 -0.83
C PRO A 44 -11.77 -1.91 -0.56
N ALA A 45 -12.62 -2.65 -1.30
CA ALA A 45 -12.71 -4.10 -1.18
C ALA A 45 -11.38 -4.77 -1.55
N GLU A 46 -10.76 -4.39 -2.65
CA GLU A 46 -9.49 -4.98 -3.08
C GLU A 46 -8.39 -4.78 -2.04
N ARG A 47 -8.30 -3.58 -1.44
CA ARG A 47 -7.33 -3.30 -0.36
C ARG A 47 -7.57 -4.19 0.87
N MET A 48 -8.83 -4.33 1.27
CA MET A 48 -9.22 -5.15 2.42
C MET A 48 -8.90 -6.64 2.19
N PHE A 49 -9.23 -7.17 1.01
CA PHE A 49 -8.90 -8.55 0.67
C PHE A 49 -7.40 -8.75 0.54
N ALA A 50 -6.67 -7.80 -0.05
CA ALA A 50 -5.23 -7.90 -0.22
C ALA A 50 -4.49 -7.97 1.14
N ILE A 51 -4.82 -7.08 2.09
CA ILE A 51 -4.18 -7.14 3.40
C ILE A 51 -4.55 -8.41 4.16
N ARG A 52 -5.79 -8.89 4.03
CA ARG A 52 -6.20 -10.14 4.68
C ARG A 52 -5.47 -11.34 4.09
N SER A 53 -5.29 -11.38 2.77
CA SER A 53 -4.50 -12.42 2.09
C SER A 53 -3.03 -12.40 2.53
N LEU A 54 -2.44 -11.21 2.69
CA LEU A 54 -1.08 -11.05 3.19
C LEU A 54 -0.93 -11.51 4.64
N GLU A 55 -1.90 -11.21 5.50
CA GLU A 55 -1.92 -11.65 6.90
C GLU A 55 -2.01 -13.18 6.99
N ILE A 56 -2.87 -13.82 6.19
CA ILE A 56 -2.97 -15.29 6.13
C ILE A 56 -1.63 -15.91 5.75
N ARG A 57 -0.93 -15.30 4.79
CA ARG A 57 0.29 -15.86 4.21
C ARG A 57 1.54 -15.59 5.03
N THR A 58 1.66 -14.42 5.63
CA THR A 58 2.88 -13.97 6.34
C THR A 58 2.70 -13.93 7.85
N GLY A 59 1.46 -14.01 8.34
CA GLY A 59 1.12 -13.84 9.75
C GLY A 59 1.12 -12.39 10.25
N GLN A 60 1.35 -11.41 9.37
CA GLN A 60 1.49 -10.01 9.75
C GLN A 60 0.83 -9.06 8.75
N THR A 61 0.43 -7.89 9.23
CA THR A 61 -0.16 -6.81 8.41
C THR A 61 0.78 -5.61 8.25
N LEU A 62 1.91 -5.60 8.95
CA LEU A 62 2.86 -4.47 9.04
C LEU A 62 2.20 -3.12 9.42
N GLY A 63 1.07 -3.18 10.14
CA GLY A 63 0.31 -2.00 10.54
C GLY A 63 -0.45 -1.34 9.39
N TYR A 64 -0.71 -2.07 8.30
CA TYR A 64 -1.53 -1.58 7.19
C TYR A 64 -3.01 -1.58 7.58
N ASP A 65 -3.66 -0.43 7.41
CA ASP A 65 -5.10 -0.27 7.57
C ASP A 65 -5.73 0.19 6.24
N HIS A 66 -6.60 -0.65 5.69
CA HIS A 66 -7.30 -0.42 4.43
C HIS A 66 -8.27 0.78 4.46
N ALA A 67 -8.72 1.18 5.65
CA ALA A 67 -9.65 2.29 5.91
C ALA A 67 -8.95 3.58 6.38
N ALA A 68 -7.65 3.51 6.70
CA ALA A 68 -6.86 4.67 7.09
C ALA A 68 -6.69 5.69 5.96
N GLU A 69 -6.19 6.88 6.28
CA GLU A 69 -5.94 7.96 5.33
C GLU A 69 -4.93 7.57 4.25
N HIS A 70 -4.96 8.25 3.10
CA HIS A 70 -4.12 7.88 1.95
C HIS A 70 -2.62 7.82 2.30
N TRP A 71 -2.12 8.81 3.05
CA TRP A 71 -0.72 8.87 3.46
C TRP A 71 -0.34 7.69 4.37
N GLN A 72 -1.20 7.32 5.32
CA GLN A 72 -0.97 6.17 6.22
C GLN A 72 -0.90 4.85 5.44
N ARG A 73 -1.74 4.71 4.41
CA ARG A 73 -1.71 3.54 3.53
C ARG A 73 -0.43 3.47 2.72
N ILE A 74 0.09 4.61 2.25
CA ILE A 74 1.35 4.67 1.53
C ILE A 74 2.53 4.34 2.44
N GLU A 75 2.58 4.87 3.66
CA GLU A 75 3.62 4.50 4.62
C GLU A 75 3.63 3.00 4.91
N ALA A 76 2.45 2.42 5.19
CA ALA A 76 2.35 0.99 5.44
C ALA A 76 2.67 0.15 4.19
N TYR A 77 2.33 0.64 3.00
CA TYR A 77 2.76 0.02 1.73
C TYR A 77 4.28 0.06 1.56
N ASN A 78 4.94 1.18 1.90
CA ASN A 78 6.40 1.28 1.84
C ASN A 78 7.06 0.28 2.80
N ARG A 79 6.52 0.07 4.01
CA ARG A 79 6.98 -1.00 4.93
C ARG A 79 6.88 -2.40 4.31
N TRP A 80 5.84 -2.65 3.50
CA TRP A 80 5.71 -3.92 2.77
C TRP A 80 6.80 -4.08 1.70
N LEU A 81 7.18 -3.01 1.01
CA LEU A 81 8.29 -3.04 0.05
C LEU A 81 9.63 -3.28 0.73
N GLU A 82 9.88 -2.60 1.85
CA GLU A 82 11.06 -2.82 2.68
C GLU A 82 11.13 -4.28 3.15
N TRP A 83 10.00 -4.82 3.64
CA TRP A 83 9.94 -6.21 4.05
C TRP A 83 10.21 -7.18 2.88
N LEU A 84 9.67 -6.94 1.68
CA LEU A 84 9.98 -7.76 0.50
C LEU A 84 11.47 -7.71 0.16
N ASN A 85 12.08 -6.52 0.22
CA ASN A 85 13.51 -6.35 0.00
C ASN A 85 14.34 -7.09 1.06
N ASP A 86 13.94 -7.06 2.34
CA ASP A 86 14.57 -7.82 3.43
C ASP A 86 14.46 -9.34 3.23
N GLN A 87 13.40 -9.81 2.59
CA GLN A 87 13.26 -11.22 2.18
C GLN A 87 14.12 -11.57 0.93
N GLY A 88 14.82 -10.60 0.33
CA GLY A 88 15.56 -10.77 -0.92
C GLY A 88 14.66 -10.88 -2.15
N ILE A 89 13.42 -10.41 -2.05
CA ILE A 89 12.45 -10.42 -3.15
C ILE A 89 12.58 -9.11 -3.92
N THR A 90 13.02 -9.20 -5.18
CA THR A 90 13.05 -8.04 -6.08
C THR A 90 11.62 -7.68 -6.49
N THR A 91 11.17 -6.48 -6.11
CA THR A 91 9.91 -5.91 -6.60
C THR A 91 10.10 -5.27 -7.98
N PRO A 92 9.05 -5.23 -8.82
CA PRO A 92 9.05 -4.48 -10.08
C PRO A 92 9.39 -3.00 -9.87
N GLU A 93 10.05 -2.39 -10.85
CA GLU A 93 10.42 -0.97 -10.81
C GLU A 93 9.20 -0.03 -10.70
N ASP A 94 8.01 -0.48 -11.09
CA ASP A 94 6.76 0.31 -10.94
C ASP A 94 6.24 0.37 -9.49
N MET A 95 6.74 -0.51 -8.62
CA MET A 95 6.34 -0.63 -7.21
C MET A 95 7.29 0.12 -6.27
N GLN A 96 7.96 1.18 -6.71
CA GLN A 96 8.90 1.90 -5.83
C GLN A 96 8.20 2.52 -4.62
N PRO A 97 8.91 2.67 -3.49
CA PRO A 97 8.43 3.45 -2.36
C PRO A 97 7.99 4.83 -2.83
N VAL A 98 6.76 5.19 -2.50
CA VAL A 98 6.29 6.54 -2.81
C VAL A 98 6.85 7.44 -1.73
N GLU A 99 7.75 8.35 -2.11
CA GLU A 99 8.15 9.47 -1.27
C GLU A 99 6.90 10.34 -1.08
N LEU A 100 6.29 10.22 0.10
CA LEU A 100 5.23 11.14 0.49
C LEU A 100 5.86 12.54 0.46
N PRO A 101 5.24 13.54 -0.19
CA PRO A 101 5.70 14.90 -0.06
C PRO A 101 5.70 15.18 1.44
N GLU A 102 6.86 15.50 2.00
CA GLU A 102 6.99 15.88 3.41
C GLU A 102 5.98 16.98 3.66
N THR A 103 4.81 16.64 4.20
CA THR A 103 3.76 17.63 4.42
C THR A 103 4.27 18.53 5.52
N SER A 104 4.81 19.68 5.10
CA SER A 104 4.80 20.95 5.80
C SER A 104 4.82 20.82 7.32
N SER A 105 5.95 20.33 7.85
CA SER A 105 6.40 20.75 9.18
C SER A 105 7.22 22.03 9.04
N GLU A 106 6.65 23.02 8.34
CA GLU A 106 7.06 24.41 8.46
C GLU A 106 5.87 25.19 9.04
N ALA A 107 5.46 24.77 10.23
CA ALA A 107 4.92 25.71 11.19
C ALA A 107 6.09 26.58 11.69
N THR A 108 6.63 27.43 10.82
CA THR A 108 7.44 28.56 11.25
C THR A 108 6.50 29.41 12.08
N GLY A 109 6.70 29.34 13.41
CA GLY A 109 6.02 30.18 14.37
C GLY A 109 6.35 31.64 14.09
N GLU A 110 5.51 32.30 13.33
CA GLU A 110 5.52 33.76 13.25
C GLU A 110 4.75 34.27 14.47
N LYS A 111 5.47 34.47 15.58
CA LYS A 111 5.00 35.36 16.65
C LYS A 111 4.84 36.74 16.03
N GLN A 112 3.61 37.10 15.67
CA GLN A 112 3.26 38.47 15.34
C GLN A 112 3.56 39.33 16.58
N PRO A 113 4.51 40.30 16.53
CA PRO A 113 4.63 41.26 17.59
C PRO A 113 3.40 42.14 17.51
N ILE A 114 2.60 42.13 18.58
CA ILE A 114 1.61 43.18 18.83
C ILE A 114 2.37 44.51 18.89
N GLU A 115 2.26 45.31 17.83
CA GLU A 115 2.75 46.68 17.83
C GLU A 115 1.93 47.46 18.87
N PRO A 116 2.56 48.08 19.89
CA PRO A 116 1.81 48.83 20.86
C PRO A 116 1.30 50.11 20.22
N GLU A 117 -0.02 50.27 20.24
CA GLU A 117 -0.77 51.51 20.11
C GLU A 117 0.04 52.68 20.72
N GLN A 118 0.39 53.67 19.89
CA GLN A 118 0.95 54.94 20.36
C GLN A 118 -0.17 56.00 20.29
N PRO A 119 -0.26 56.88 21.31
CA PRO A 119 -1.41 57.74 21.61
C PRO A 119 -1.57 58.97 20.70
#